data_AF-A0A7Z7JFA6-F1
#
_entry.id   AF-A0A7Z7JFA6-F1
#
_cell.length_a   1.000
_cell.length_b   1.000
_cell.length_c   1.000
_cell.angle_alpha   90.00
_cell.angle_beta   90.00
_cell.angle_gamma   90.00
#
_symmetry.space_group_name_H-M   'P 1'
#
loop_
_entity.id
_entity.type
_entity.pdbx_description
1 polymer ?
#
loop_
_entity_poly.entity_id
_entity_poly.type
_entity_poly.pdbx_seq_one_letter_code
_entity_poly.pdbx_strand_id
1 'polypeptide(L)'
;MLQNSSFRENDMTKTFFDAIDYQRQLIFAGLEDFTPNSALPNVLGGQYGTNPVAWRQAVIDFICRNVAADLLEIVSYPGKPTEMGAPRVRALLISGDESRGLDENIIWDAIYFTGTTKLKSRLKSFGLLSWDALNAEKSDDFIDFLVDSYTSG
;
A
#
# COMPACT_ATOMS: atom_id res chain seq x y z
N MET A 1 27.93 -11.65 25.08
CA MET A 1 27.47 -12.20 23.78
C MET A 1 26.03 -12.65 23.95
N LEU A 2 25.21 -12.20 23.00
CA LEU A 2 23.95 -12.79 22.53
C LEU A 2 22.81 -12.91 23.55
N GLN A 3 21.95 -11.89 23.56
CA GLN A 3 20.49 -12.05 23.60
C GLN A 3 19.85 -10.71 23.26
N ASN A 4 19.67 -10.42 21.96
CA ASN A 4 18.77 -9.35 21.52
C ASN A 4 18.28 -9.53 20.07
N SER A 5 18.16 -10.78 19.60
CA SER A 5 17.68 -11.08 18.26
C SER A 5 16.20 -11.44 18.19
N SER A 6 15.51 -11.71 19.31
CA SER A 6 14.08 -12.10 19.28
C SER A 6 13.10 -10.92 19.36
N PHE A 7 13.58 -9.68 19.52
CA PHE A 7 12.72 -8.50 19.66
C PHE A 7 12.43 -7.81 18.32
N ARG A 8 13.18 -8.10 17.25
CA ARG A 8 13.00 -7.47 15.93
C ARG A 8 12.10 -8.25 14.97
N GLU A 9 11.86 -9.53 15.20
CA GLU A 9 11.00 -10.36 14.33
C GLU A 9 9.50 -10.27 14.69
N ASN A 10 9.16 -9.82 15.89
CA ASN A 10 7.80 -9.91 16.43
C ASN A 10 6.90 -8.68 16.21
N ASP A 11 7.45 -7.55 15.76
CA ASP A 11 6.67 -6.31 15.59
C ASP A 11 6.36 -5.99 14.11
N MET A 12 7.12 -6.52 13.16
CA MET A 12 6.85 -6.38 11.73
C MET A 12 5.92 -7.45 11.16
N THR A 13 5.71 -8.55 11.89
CA THR A 13 4.92 -9.72 11.48
C THR A 13 3.44 -9.61 11.87
N LYS A 14 3.02 -8.64 12.68
CA LYS A 14 1.67 -8.65 13.26
C LYS A 14 0.53 -8.08 12.39
N THR A 15 0.83 -7.74 11.14
CA THR A 15 -0.17 -7.52 10.09
C THR A 15 0.14 -8.44 8.91
N PHE A 16 0.00 -9.75 9.12
CA PHE A 16 0.14 -10.75 8.05
C PHE A 16 -1.03 -10.62 7.08
N PHE A 17 -0.85 -9.77 6.08
CA PHE A 17 -1.38 -10.04 4.75
C PHE A 17 -0.40 -10.96 4.05
N ASP A 18 -0.90 -11.83 3.17
CA ASP A 18 -0.02 -12.71 2.39
C ASP A 18 0.95 -11.83 1.60
N ALA A 19 2.25 -12.00 1.81
CA ALA A 19 3.28 -11.20 1.19
C ALA A 19 3.17 -11.21 -0.34
N ILE A 20 2.58 -12.27 -0.92
CA ILE A 20 2.27 -12.32 -2.35
C ILE A 20 1.22 -11.30 -2.77
N ASP A 21 0.14 -11.10 -2.00
CA ASP A 21 -0.92 -10.14 -2.32
C ASP A 21 -0.38 -8.71 -2.21
N TYR A 22 0.50 -8.46 -1.23
CA TYR A 22 1.23 -7.20 -1.11
C TYR A 22 2.12 -6.93 -2.32
N GLN A 23 2.93 -7.91 -2.72
CA GLN A 23 3.78 -7.81 -3.91
C GLN A 23 2.93 -7.54 -5.15
N ARG A 24 1.86 -8.32 -5.37
CA ARG A 24 0.95 -8.17 -6.52
C ARG A 24 0.32 -6.79 -6.57
N GLN A 25 -0.13 -6.26 -5.43
CA GLN A 25 -0.70 -4.92 -5.37
C GLN A 25 0.32 -3.85 -5.76
N LEU A 26 1.59 -4.00 -5.35
CA LEU A 26 2.66 -3.06 -5.72
C LEU A 26 3.08 -3.21 -7.18
N ILE A 27 3.10 -4.43 -7.73
CA ILE A 27 3.27 -4.66 -9.16
C ILE A 27 2.18 -3.93 -9.93
N PHE A 28 0.91 -4.14 -9.54
CA PHE A 28 -0.23 -3.47 -10.16
C PHE A 28 -0.07 -1.94 -10.12
N ALA A 29 0.27 -1.39 -8.95
CA ALA A 29 0.51 0.05 -8.80
C ALA A 29 1.65 0.58 -9.67
N GLY A 30 2.65 -0.25 -9.96
CA GLY A 30 3.74 0.09 -10.88
C GLY A 30 3.30 0.20 -12.35
N LEU A 31 2.20 -0.48 -12.71
CA LEU A 31 1.67 -0.58 -14.09
C LEU A 31 0.49 0.37 -14.33
N GLU A 32 -0.41 0.49 -13.35
CA GLU A 32 -1.66 1.24 -13.45
C GLU A 32 -1.99 1.91 -12.11
N ASP A 33 -2.87 2.90 -12.12
CA ASP A 33 -3.39 3.49 -10.90
C ASP A 33 -4.57 2.67 -10.33
N PHE A 34 -4.86 2.86 -9.05
CA PHE A 34 -5.91 2.11 -8.37
C PHE A 34 -6.60 2.97 -7.31
N THR A 35 -7.87 2.68 -7.03
CA THR A 35 -8.58 3.28 -5.91
C THR A 35 -8.41 2.43 -4.66
N PRO A 36 -8.59 3.00 -3.44
CA PRO A 36 -8.68 2.22 -2.21
C PRO A 36 -9.65 1.04 -2.30
N ASN A 37 -10.78 1.21 -3.01
CA ASN A 37 -11.78 0.14 -3.17
C ASN A 37 -11.29 -1.07 -3.95
N SER A 38 -10.32 -0.90 -4.86
CA SER A 38 -9.72 -2.01 -5.62
C SER A 38 -8.45 -2.59 -4.99
N ALA A 39 -7.99 -2.05 -3.86
CA ALA A 39 -6.74 -2.49 -3.23
C ALA A 39 -6.91 -3.79 -2.44
N LEU A 40 -5.91 -4.67 -2.53
CA LEU A 40 -5.83 -5.93 -1.79
C LEU A 40 -7.11 -6.79 -1.91
N PRO A 41 -7.61 -7.11 -3.13
CA PRO A 41 -8.92 -7.76 -3.31
C PRO A 41 -8.98 -9.17 -2.72
N ASN A 42 -7.85 -9.86 -2.59
CA ASN A 42 -7.78 -11.21 -2.02
C ASN A 42 -7.67 -11.21 -0.49
N VAL A 43 -7.34 -10.07 0.11
CA VAL A 43 -7.20 -9.95 1.56
C VAL A 43 -8.57 -9.90 2.20
N LEU A 44 -8.88 -10.87 3.06
CA LEU A 44 -10.15 -10.98 3.79
C LEU A 44 -11.40 -10.99 2.86
N GLY A 45 -11.22 -11.32 1.58
CA GLY A 45 -12.28 -11.29 0.56
C GLY A 45 -12.60 -9.89 0.00
N GLY A 46 -11.77 -8.88 0.29
CA GLY A 46 -11.93 -7.53 -0.24
C GLY A 46 -13.11 -6.77 0.35
N GLN A 47 -13.60 -5.75 -0.38
CA GLN A 47 -14.73 -4.91 0.03
C GLN A 47 -16.05 -5.68 0.28
N TYR A 48 -16.21 -6.85 -0.35
CA TYR A 48 -17.40 -7.71 -0.22
C TYR A 48 -17.12 -8.96 0.63
N GLY A 49 -15.97 -8.99 1.32
CA GLY A 49 -15.52 -10.11 2.12
C GLY A 49 -16.26 -10.27 3.44
N THR A 50 -15.82 -11.23 4.24
CA THR A 50 -16.45 -11.58 5.52
C THR A 50 -16.21 -10.54 6.62
N ASN A 51 -15.19 -9.69 6.46
CA ASN A 51 -14.88 -8.61 7.40
C ASN A 51 -14.39 -7.35 6.67
N PRO A 52 -15.31 -6.55 6.08
CA PRO A 52 -14.96 -5.36 5.30
C PRO A 52 -14.30 -4.27 6.15
N VAL A 53 -14.57 -4.21 7.46
CA VAL A 53 -13.93 -3.24 8.38
C VAL A 53 -12.45 -3.56 8.55
N ALA A 54 -12.12 -4.83 8.79
CA ALA A 54 -10.73 -5.26 8.90
C ALA A 54 -9.98 -5.14 7.56
N TRP A 55 -10.64 -5.42 6.43
CA TRP A 55 -10.08 -5.17 5.10
C TRP A 55 -9.83 -3.68 4.86
N ARG A 56 -10.76 -2.79 5.24
CA ARG A 56 -10.52 -1.34 5.11
C ARG A 56 -9.28 -0.91 5.89
N GLN A 57 -9.10 -1.40 7.11
CA GLN A 57 -7.92 -1.11 7.91
C GLN A 57 -6.64 -1.64 7.23
N ALA A 58 -6.67 -2.83 6.63
CA ALA A 58 -5.58 -3.39 5.84
C ALA A 58 -5.13 -2.47 4.71
N VAL A 59 -6.10 -1.96 3.94
CA VAL A 59 -5.87 -1.06 2.80
C VAL A 59 -5.27 0.27 3.29
N ILE A 60 -5.81 0.85 4.37
CA ILE A 60 -5.28 2.08 4.96
C ILE A 60 -3.82 1.89 5.37
N ASP A 61 -3.50 0.79 6.07
CA ASP A 61 -2.13 0.52 6.52
C ASP A 61 -1.19 0.27 5.34
N PHE A 62 -1.61 -0.47 4.33
CA PHE A 62 -0.87 -0.68 3.08
C PHE A 62 -0.54 0.65 2.39
N ILE A 63 -1.56 1.50 2.15
CA ILE A 63 -1.39 2.77 1.46
C ILE A 63 -0.47 3.68 2.29
N CYS A 64 -0.76 3.87 3.57
CA CYS A 64 0.01 4.79 4.42
C CYS A 64 1.48 4.40 4.52
N ARG A 65 1.76 3.10 4.67
CA ARG A 65 3.12 2.59 4.78
C ARG A 65 3.90 2.80 3.48
N ASN A 66 3.28 2.55 2.33
CA ASN A 66 3.92 2.76 1.04
C ASN A 66 4.05 4.24 0.65
N VAL A 67 3.11 5.10 1.04
CA VAL A 67 3.26 6.56 0.89
C VAL A 67 4.41 7.07 1.77
N ALA A 68 4.52 6.61 3.02
CA ALA A 68 5.63 6.98 3.91
C ALA A 68 7.00 6.54 3.35
N ALA A 69 7.05 5.39 2.68
CA ALA A 69 8.25 4.86 2.06
C ALA A 69 8.55 5.44 0.65
N ASP A 70 7.77 6.42 0.18
CA ASP A 70 7.88 6.99 -1.17
C ASP A 70 7.73 5.94 -2.29
N LEU A 71 6.88 4.93 -2.07
CA LEU A 71 6.57 3.88 -3.05
C LEU A 71 5.24 4.13 -3.78
N LEU A 72 4.30 4.79 -3.11
CA LEU A 72 3.02 5.21 -3.70
C LEU A 72 2.82 6.70 -3.60
N GLU A 73 2.13 7.26 -4.59
CA GLU A 73 1.68 8.65 -4.61
C GLU A 73 0.24 8.76 -5.11
N ILE A 74 -0.44 9.84 -4.75
CA ILE A 74 -1.81 10.11 -5.21
C ILE A 74 -1.74 10.73 -6.61
N VAL A 75 -2.46 10.18 -7.57
CA VAL A 75 -2.53 10.69 -8.95
C VAL A 75 -3.51 11.86 -9.03
N SER A 76 -4.73 11.63 -8.57
CA SER A 76 -5.86 12.55 -8.74
C SER A 76 -6.52 12.84 -7.40
N TYR A 77 -6.64 14.13 -7.11
CA TYR A 77 -7.48 14.66 -6.05
C TYR A 77 -7.83 16.11 -6.38
N PRO A 78 -9.11 16.51 -6.36
CA PRO A 78 -9.47 17.91 -6.57
C PRO A 78 -8.68 18.81 -5.61
N GLY A 79 -8.02 19.86 -6.11
CA GLY A 79 -7.23 20.79 -5.27
C GLY A 79 -6.12 20.14 -4.43
N LYS A 80 -5.48 19.10 -4.99
CA LYS A 80 -4.31 18.39 -4.44
C LYS A 80 -3.22 19.39 -3.96
N PRO A 81 -2.83 19.37 -2.67
CA PRO A 81 -1.57 19.97 -2.24
C PRO A 81 -0.42 19.27 -2.94
N THR A 82 0.65 20.00 -3.28
CA THR A 82 1.80 19.47 -4.06
C THR A 82 2.38 18.18 -3.47
N GLU A 83 2.24 17.96 -2.17
CA GLU A 83 2.66 16.74 -1.48
C GLU A 83 1.63 16.36 -0.39
N MET A 84 1.24 15.08 -0.34
CA MET A 84 0.41 14.52 0.74
C MET A 84 1.15 13.38 1.41
N GLY A 85 1.78 13.67 2.54
CA GLY A 85 2.42 12.65 3.37
C GLY A 85 1.41 11.68 4.01
N ALA A 86 1.92 10.53 4.47
CA ALA A 86 1.12 9.44 5.02
C ALA A 86 0.09 9.85 6.11
N PRO A 87 0.38 10.77 7.06
CA PRO A 87 -0.61 11.19 8.06
C PRO A 87 -1.85 11.84 7.45
N ARG A 88 -1.67 12.66 6.39
CA ARG A 88 -2.78 13.32 5.70
C ARG A 88 -3.59 12.35 4.86
N VAL A 89 -2.90 11.42 4.18
CA VAL A 89 -3.56 10.33 3.45
C VAL A 89 -4.40 9.48 4.39
N ARG A 90 -3.87 9.12 5.57
CA ARG A 90 -4.61 8.40 6.60
C ARG A 90 -5.88 9.13 7.02
N ALA A 91 -5.78 10.43 7.32
CA ALA A 91 -6.94 11.24 7.71
C ALA A 91 -8.03 11.24 6.63
N LEU A 92 -7.65 11.41 5.35
CA LEU A 92 -8.58 11.36 4.23
C LEU A 92 -9.29 10.01 4.11
N LEU A 93 -8.56 8.90 4.26
CA LEU A 93 -9.12 7.56 4.16
C LEU A 93 -10.02 7.18 5.35
N ILE A 94 -9.83 7.79 6.52
CA ILE A 94 -10.63 7.50 7.72
C ILE A 94 -11.85 8.41 7.83
N SER A 95 -11.68 9.69 7.52
CA SER A 95 -12.65 10.75 7.85
C SER A 95 -13.18 11.52 6.65
N GLY A 96 -12.69 11.22 5.44
CA GLY A 96 -13.03 12.00 4.26
C GLY A 96 -12.28 13.33 4.18
N ASP A 97 -12.79 14.26 3.36
CA ASP A 97 -12.38 15.68 3.37
C ASP A 97 -13.55 16.56 3.80
N GLU A 98 -13.66 16.75 5.11
CA GLU A 98 -14.65 17.61 5.74
C GLU A 98 -14.63 19.03 5.19
N SER A 99 -13.45 19.56 4.80
CA SER A 99 -13.32 20.92 4.27
C SER A 99 -14.07 21.12 2.95
N ARG A 100 -14.43 20.01 2.28
CA ARG A 100 -15.16 19.98 1.02
C ARG A 100 -16.47 19.23 1.10
N GLY A 101 -16.87 18.79 2.29
CA GLY A 101 -18.06 17.98 2.51
C GLY A 101 -18.00 16.62 1.79
N LEU A 102 -16.81 16.06 1.60
CA LEU A 102 -16.63 14.72 1.01
C LEU A 102 -16.47 13.71 2.15
N ASP A 103 -17.38 12.75 2.25
CA ASP A 103 -17.24 11.65 3.20
C ASP A 103 -16.16 10.64 2.74
N GLU A 104 -15.80 9.72 3.63
CA GLU A 104 -14.77 8.72 3.37
C GLU A 104 -15.12 7.81 2.20
N ASN A 105 -16.39 7.47 1.98
CA ASN A 105 -16.76 6.58 0.87
C ASN A 105 -16.54 7.27 -0.48
N ILE A 106 -16.87 8.55 -0.58
CA ILE A 106 -16.56 9.36 -1.76
C ILE A 106 -15.05 9.44 -1.98
N ILE A 107 -14.26 9.65 -0.91
CA ILE A 107 -12.80 9.64 -1.02
C ILE A 107 -12.30 8.30 -1.58
N TRP A 108 -12.80 7.17 -1.08
CA TRP A 108 -12.38 5.83 -1.51
C TRP A 108 -12.69 5.51 -2.98
N ASP A 109 -13.68 6.19 -3.58
CA ASP A 109 -14.01 6.09 -5.00
C ASP A 109 -13.29 7.13 -5.88
N ALA A 110 -12.94 8.29 -5.31
CA ALA A 110 -12.45 9.44 -6.07
C ALA A 110 -10.92 9.55 -6.11
N ILE A 111 -10.21 8.98 -5.13
CA ILE A 111 -8.74 9.07 -5.09
C ILE A 111 -8.08 7.87 -5.74
N TYR A 112 -7.04 8.16 -6.52
CA TYR A 112 -6.24 7.17 -7.22
C TYR A 112 -4.81 7.21 -6.72
N PHE A 113 -4.22 6.04 -6.53
CA PHE A 113 -2.81 5.86 -6.17
C PHE A 113 -2.07 5.20 -7.31
N THR A 114 -0.81 5.59 -7.53
CA THR A 114 0.11 4.94 -8.46
C THR A 114 1.48 4.76 -7.83
N GLY A 115 2.27 3.87 -8.40
CA GLY A 115 3.66 3.68 -8.07
C GLY A 115 4.50 4.89 -8.44
N THR A 116 5.32 5.35 -7.49
CA THR A 116 6.32 6.40 -7.73
C THR A 116 7.41 5.91 -8.68
N THR A 117 8.27 6.83 -9.11
CA THR A 117 9.50 6.47 -9.86
C THR A 117 10.38 5.51 -9.07
N LYS A 118 10.45 5.66 -7.73
CA LYS A 118 11.21 4.77 -6.84
C LYS A 118 10.67 3.34 -6.90
N LEU A 119 9.36 3.15 -6.77
CA LEU A 119 8.74 1.81 -6.87
C LEU A 119 8.96 1.20 -8.26
N LYS A 120 8.67 1.95 -9.33
CA LYS A 120 8.82 1.48 -10.72
C LYS A 120 10.25 1.06 -11.03
N SER A 121 11.25 1.82 -10.58
CA SER A 121 12.66 1.47 -10.73
C SER A 121 13.01 0.17 -9.99
N ARG A 122 12.45 -0.05 -8.80
CA ARG A 122 12.73 -1.24 -7.99
C ARG A 122 12.06 -2.48 -8.55
N LEU A 123 10.78 -2.39 -8.92
CA LEU A 123 10.08 -3.46 -9.63
C LEU A 123 10.84 -3.86 -10.90
N LYS A 124 11.33 -2.89 -11.68
CA LYS A 124 12.15 -3.17 -12.86
C LYS A 124 13.44 -3.92 -12.52
N SER A 125 14.14 -3.53 -11.44
CA SER A 125 15.40 -4.21 -11.04
C SER A 125 15.20 -5.67 -10.61
N PHE A 126 14.01 -6.01 -10.11
CA PHE A 126 13.65 -7.38 -9.74
C PHE A 126 12.92 -8.16 -10.85
N GLY A 127 12.74 -7.56 -12.03
CA GLY A 127 12.00 -8.19 -13.14
C GLY A 127 10.48 -8.28 -12.89
N LEU A 128 9.93 -7.47 -11.98
CA LEU A 128 8.53 -7.49 -11.56
C LEU A 128 7.66 -6.41 -12.22
N LEU A 129 8.23 -5.53 -13.05
CA LEU A 129 7.46 -4.46 -13.73
C LEU A 129 6.83 -4.98 -15.04
N SER A 130 5.91 -5.93 -14.94
CA SER A 130 5.14 -6.45 -16.07
C SER A 130 3.81 -7.05 -15.62
N TRP A 131 2.82 -7.12 -16.52
CA TRP A 131 1.55 -7.80 -16.26
C TRP A 131 1.74 -9.29 -15.93
N ASP A 132 2.72 -9.94 -16.58
CA ASP A 132 3.05 -11.35 -16.32
C ASP A 132 3.50 -11.58 -14.87
N ALA A 133 4.19 -10.60 -14.27
CA ALA A 133 4.69 -10.69 -12.90
C ALA A 133 3.56 -10.73 -11.83
N LEU A 134 2.32 -10.36 -12.18
CA LEU A 134 1.17 -10.54 -11.28
C LEU A 134 0.90 -12.02 -10.97
N ASN A 135 1.25 -12.91 -11.90
CA ASN A 135 1.11 -14.35 -11.74
C ASN A 135 2.39 -15.03 -11.23
N ALA A 136 3.47 -14.27 -11.02
CA ALA A 136 4.72 -14.80 -10.50
C ALA A 136 4.57 -15.24 -9.03
N GLU A 137 5.49 -16.10 -8.61
CA GLU A 137 5.67 -16.42 -7.20
C GLU A 137 6.23 -15.21 -6.43
N LYS A 138 6.23 -15.33 -5.10
CA LYS A 138 6.76 -14.31 -4.22
C LYS A 138 8.26 -14.16 -4.45
N SER A 139 8.72 -12.93 -4.63
CA SER A 139 10.15 -12.59 -4.71
C SER A 139 10.65 -12.22 -3.33
N ASP A 140 11.45 -13.09 -2.71
CA ASP A 140 12.05 -12.84 -1.39
C ASP A 140 12.86 -11.54 -1.38
N ASP A 141 13.68 -11.32 -2.41
CA ASP A 141 14.49 -10.09 -2.55
C ASP A 141 13.65 -8.81 -2.59
N PHE A 142 12.48 -8.85 -3.24
CA PHE A 142 11.58 -7.71 -3.26
C PHE A 142 10.91 -7.49 -1.89
N ILE A 143 10.53 -8.56 -1.20
CA ILE A 143 9.98 -8.47 0.15
C ILE A 143 11.01 -7.89 1.13
N ASP A 144 12.26 -8.34 1.07
CA ASP A 144 13.34 -7.79 1.89
C ASP A 144 13.55 -6.29 1.62
N PHE A 145 13.52 -5.88 0.35
CA PHE A 145 13.53 -4.46 0.00
C PHE A 145 12.39 -3.67 0.64
N LEU A 146 11.18 -4.23 0.71
CA LEU A 146 10.04 -3.57 1.36
C LEU A 146 10.27 -3.44 2.87
N VAL A 147 10.76 -4.51 3.52
CA VAL A 147 11.09 -4.50 4.95
C VAL A 147 12.12 -3.41 5.27
N ASP A 148 13.18 -3.33 4.49
CA ASP A 148 14.22 -2.29 4.64
C ASP A 148 13.64 -0.88 4.42
N SER A 149 12.77 -0.73 3.44
CA SER A 149 12.13 0.55 3.12
C SER A 149 11.18 1.03 4.24
N TYR A 150 10.58 0.11 5.00
CA TYR A 150 9.66 0.44 6.10
C TYR A 150 10.35 0.67 7.44
N THR A 151 11.59 0.23 7.59
CA THR A 151 12.38 0.39 8.83
C THR A 151 13.32 1.60 8.78
N SER A 152 13.54 2.16 7.59
CA SER A 152 14.46 3.28 7.36
C SER A 152 13.78 4.66 7.34
N GLY A 153 12.49 4.75 7.67
CA GLY A 153 11.66 5.96 7.63
C GLY A 153 11.20 6.43 9.00
#